data_AF-R4UXH4-F1
#
_entry.id   AF-R4UXH4-F1
#
_cell.length_a   1.000
_cell.length_b   1.000
_cell.length_c   1.000
_cell.angle_alpha   90.00
_cell.angle_beta   90.00
_cell.angle_gamma   90.00
#
_symmetry.space_group_name_H-M   'P 1'
#
loop_
_entity.id
_entity.type
_entity.pdbx_description
1 polymer ?
#
loop_
_entity_poly.entity_id
_entity_poly.type
_entity_poly.pdbx_seq_one_letter_code
_entity_poly.pdbx_strand_id
1 'polypeptide(L)'
;MTFAAQQAQTFISAALGSVITNAVANGLKGGTQPIALTNSIIGGLQMGTNWIAYDLAINCLKKHNIVKKNLEDPKGNKVLVYFIGGVGAGVVSTLINYPLSKLQTNLSGQSSPLNVKEFFKTLGQNIPGTVGFNVAFRSFNDIIPTPKDSLGRWVRNQGVSLIGGAGSRIGSLPLNLSNNIGICQQIHGFIEGIVPTIVQNDATKNFKEILGFITD
;
A
#
# COMPACT_ATOMS: atom_id res chain seq x y z
N MET A 1 6.53 -23.26 -2.10
CA MET A 1 6.91 -21.83 -2.19
C MET A 1 7.24 -21.31 -0.80
N THR A 2 8.41 -20.70 -0.61
CA THR A 2 8.74 -20.06 0.67
C THR A 2 8.06 -18.69 0.75
N PHE A 3 7.60 -18.31 1.94
CA PHE A 3 6.99 -16.99 2.18
C PHE A 3 7.90 -15.85 1.68
N ALA A 4 9.21 -15.96 1.90
CA ALA A 4 10.19 -14.98 1.46
C ALA A 4 10.21 -14.77 -0.07
N ALA A 5 10.18 -15.84 -0.87
CA ALA A 5 10.17 -15.73 -2.33
C ALA A 5 8.91 -15.03 -2.85
N GLN A 6 7.75 -15.35 -2.29
CA GLN A 6 6.47 -14.72 -2.65
C GLN A 6 6.44 -13.22 -2.31
N GLN A 7 7.00 -12.84 -1.14
CA GLN A 7 7.07 -11.44 -0.73
C GLN A 7 8.11 -10.68 -1.56
N ALA A 8 9.26 -11.28 -1.88
CA ALA A 8 10.26 -10.67 -2.75
C ALA A 8 9.70 -10.40 -4.16
N GLN A 9 9.02 -11.39 -4.75
CA GLN A 9 8.34 -11.21 -6.03
C GLN A 9 7.32 -10.07 -5.97
N THR A 10 6.42 -10.09 -4.97
CA THR A 10 5.39 -9.04 -4.81
C THR A 10 6.01 -7.65 -4.62
N PHE A 11 7.08 -7.55 -3.82
CA PHE A 11 7.82 -6.31 -3.59
C PHE A 11 8.40 -5.75 -4.89
N ILE A 12 9.14 -6.57 -5.65
CA ILE A 12 9.81 -6.14 -6.88
C ILE A 12 8.76 -5.76 -7.93
N SER A 13 7.72 -6.58 -8.10
CA SER A 13 6.64 -6.30 -9.04
C SER A 13 5.93 -4.98 -8.74
N ALA A 14 5.64 -4.70 -7.46
CA ALA A 14 5.00 -3.46 -7.04
C ALA A 14 5.93 -2.26 -7.20
N ALA A 15 7.22 -2.42 -6.91
CA ALA A 15 8.22 -1.38 -7.10
C ALA A 15 8.35 -0.99 -8.57
N LEU A 16 8.46 -1.96 -9.48
CA LEU A 16 8.48 -1.72 -10.92
C LEU A 16 7.16 -1.14 -11.42
N GLY A 17 6.03 -1.64 -10.92
CA GLY A 17 4.71 -1.10 -11.22
C GLY A 17 4.59 0.38 -10.86
N SER A 18 5.23 0.81 -9.77
CA SER A 18 5.25 2.23 -9.35
C SER A 18 6.04 3.11 -10.28
N VAL A 19 7.14 2.62 -10.84
CA VAL A 19 7.92 3.39 -11.82
C VAL A 19 7.07 3.66 -13.07
N ILE A 20 6.36 2.65 -13.57
CA ILE A 20 5.43 2.80 -14.71
C ILE A 20 4.29 3.75 -14.35
N THR A 21 3.67 3.55 -13.19
CA THR A 21 2.53 4.38 -12.74
C THR A 21 2.92 5.85 -12.63
N ASN A 22 4.10 6.15 -12.09
CA ASN A 22 4.61 7.51 -12.02
C ASN A 22 4.85 8.11 -13.41
N ALA A 23 5.39 7.32 -14.35
CA ALA A 23 5.56 7.76 -15.73
C ALA A 23 4.21 8.11 -16.40
N VAL A 24 3.21 7.24 -16.24
CA VAL A 24 1.85 7.45 -16.79
C VAL A 24 1.19 8.65 -16.13
N ALA A 25 1.24 8.76 -14.81
CA ALA A 25 0.64 9.89 -14.08
C ALA A 25 1.28 11.23 -14.46
N ASN A 26 2.60 11.27 -14.66
CA ASN A 26 3.29 12.46 -15.15
C ASN A 26 2.87 12.80 -16.59
N GLY A 27 2.75 11.80 -17.46
CA GLY A 27 2.27 12.01 -18.83
C GLY A 27 0.84 12.55 -18.89
N LEU A 28 -0.08 12.00 -18.08
CA LEU A 28 -1.47 12.47 -17.98
C LEU A 28 -1.57 13.92 -17.48
N LYS A 29 -0.62 14.37 -16.68
CA LYS A 29 -0.54 15.75 -16.19
C LYS A 29 0.15 16.71 -17.17
N GLY A 30 0.50 16.24 -18.38
CA GLY A 30 1.22 17.04 -19.38
C GLY A 30 2.67 17.32 -19.00
N GLY A 31 3.27 16.49 -18.13
CA GLY A 31 4.65 16.63 -17.71
C GLY A 31 5.60 16.43 -18.90
N THR A 32 6.43 17.45 -19.17
CA THR A 32 7.45 17.42 -20.23
C THR A 32 8.85 17.04 -19.72
N GLN A 33 9.00 16.90 -18.40
CA GLN A 33 10.27 16.63 -17.76
C GLN A 33 10.64 15.14 -17.87
N PRO A 34 11.93 14.81 -18.06
CA PRO A 34 12.41 13.44 -17.99
C PRO A 34 12.02 12.78 -16.67
N ILE A 35 11.75 11.48 -16.70
CA ILE A 35 11.48 10.71 -15.48
C ILE A 35 12.71 10.80 -14.58
N ALA A 36 12.55 11.41 -13.40
CA ALA A 36 13.59 11.44 -12.38
C ALA A 36 13.78 10.03 -11.81
N LEU A 37 14.60 9.22 -12.47
CA LEU A 37 14.75 7.78 -12.22
C LEU A 37 15.02 7.47 -10.76
N THR A 38 15.89 8.26 -10.10
CA THR A 38 16.20 8.10 -8.68
C THR A 38 14.97 8.27 -7.78
N ASN A 39 14.16 9.29 -8.03
CA ASN A 39 12.91 9.51 -7.28
C ASN A 39 11.88 8.42 -7.59
N SER A 40 11.82 7.95 -8.83
CA SER A 40 10.96 6.83 -9.23
C SER A 40 11.36 5.52 -8.57
N ILE A 41 12.66 5.23 -8.44
CA ILE A 41 13.17 4.04 -7.75
C ILE A 41 12.83 4.11 -6.27
N ILE A 42 13.11 5.24 -5.59
CA ILE A 42 12.79 5.39 -4.16
C ILE A 42 11.27 5.26 -3.93
N GLY A 43 10.45 5.91 -4.77
CA GLY A 43 9.00 5.75 -4.74
C GLY A 43 8.56 4.30 -4.98
N GLY A 44 9.23 3.60 -5.89
CA GLY A 44 9.02 2.18 -6.12
C GLY A 44 9.33 1.31 -4.91
N LEU A 45 10.47 1.52 -4.24
CA LEU A 45 10.80 0.80 -3.01
C LEU A 45 9.77 1.05 -1.90
N GLN A 46 9.28 2.29 -1.78
CA GLN A 46 8.22 2.63 -0.83
C GLN A 46 6.90 1.92 -1.17
N MET A 47 6.55 1.88 -2.45
CA MET A 47 5.36 1.16 -2.93
C MET A 47 5.49 -0.35 -2.69
N GLY A 48 6.62 -0.95 -3.06
CA GLY A 48 6.91 -2.37 -2.82
C GLY A 48 6.76 -2.73 -1.35
N THR A 49 7.28 -1.88 -0.46
CA THR A 49 7.13 -2.02 0.99
C THR A 49 5.66 -2.04 1.40
N ASN A 50 4.85 -1.09 0.92
CA ASN A 50 3.43 -0.99 1.26
C ASN A 50 2.64 -2.23 0.84
N TRP A 51 3.00 -2.86 -0.28
CA TRP A 51 2.34 -4.07 -0.78
C TRP A 51 2.61 -5.32 0.08
N ILE A 52 3.80 -5.41 0.69
CA ILE A 52 4.19 -6.56 1.51
C ILE A 52 4.00 -6.34 3.02
N ALA A 53 3.86 -5.07 3.45
CA ALA A 53 3.89 -4.68 4.86
C ALA A 53 2.87 -5.44 5.72
N TYR A 54 1.65 -5.64 5.20
CA TYR A 54 0.61 -6.37 5.93
C TYR A 54 0.95 -7.85 6.08
N ASP A 55 1.36 -8.52 5.00
CA ASP A 55 1.65 -9.95 5.06
C ASP A 55 2.87 -10.23 5.94
N LEU A 56 3.87 -9.34 5.92
CA LEU A 56 4.98 -9.37 6.88
C LEU A 56 4.48 -9.22 8.32
N ALA A 57 3.63 -8.22 8.60
CA ALA A 57 3.08 -7.99 9.92
C ALA A 57 2.28 -9.20 10.44
N ILE A 58 1.39 -9.75 9.62
CA ILE A 58 0.63 -10.96 9.99
C ILE A 58 1.57 -12.15 10.16
N ASN A 59 2.58 -12.34 9.31
CA ASN A 59 3.50 -13.45 9.45
C ASN A 59 4.30 -13.39 10.76
N CYS A 60 4.63 -12.20 11.25
CA CYS A 60 5.24 -12.00 12.56
C CYS A 60 4.23 -12.24 13.70
N LEU A 61 2.99 -11.75 13.56
CA LEU A 61 1.98 -11.77 14.62
C LEU A 61 1.16 -13.06 14.68
N LYS A 62 1.20 -13.93 13.67
CA LYS A 62 0.41 -15.18 13.62
C LYS A 62 0.70 -16.16 14.74
N LYS A 63 1.83 -16.02 15.43
CA LYS A 63 2.17 -16.82 16.62
C LYS A 63 1.53 -16.28 17.90
N HIS A 64 1.01 -15.06 17.88
CA HIS A 64 0.35 -14.45 19.02
C HIS A 64 -1.08 -15.00 19.17
N ASN A 65 -1.45 -15.43 20.37
CA ASN A 65 -2.69 -16.17 20.64
C ASN A 65 -3.95 -15.49 20.09
N ILE A 66 -4.07 -14.16 20.23
CA ILE A 66 -5.23 -13.40 19.75
C ILE A 66 -5.32 -13.42 18.22
N VAL A 67 -4.20 -13.23 17.52
CA VAL A 67 -4.18 -13.22 16.05
C VAL A 67 -4.38 -14.62 15.52
N LYS A 68 -3.68 -15.61 16.09
CA LYS A 68 -3.81 -17.02 15.72
C LYS A 68 -5.26 -17.49 15.83
N LYS A 69 -5.89 -17.30 16.99
CA LYS A 69 -7.28 -17.69 17.25
C LYS A 69 -8.23 -17.10 16.22
N ASN A 70 -8.18 -15.78 16.02
CA ASN A 70 -9.12 -15.12 15.13
C ASN A 70 -8.82 -15.35 13.64
N LEU A 71 -7.56 -15.66 13.28
CA LEU A 71 -7.16 -15.96 11.91
C LEU A 71 -7.53 -17.40 11.50
N GLU A 72 -7.34 -18.38 12.38
CA GLU A 72 -7.58 -19.81 12.09
C GLU A 72 -9.05 -20.23 12.28
N ASP A 73 -9.77 -19.65 13.25
CA ASP A 73 -11.17 -19.98 13.51
C ASP A 73 -12.08 -19.42 12.39
N PRO A 74 -12.92 -20.24 11.73
CA PRO A 74 -13.93 -19.77 10.77
C PRO A 74 -14.91 -18.75 11.36
N LYS A 75 -15.18 -18.82 12.67
CA LYS A 75 -16.03 -17.87 13.42
C LYS A 75 -15.22 -16.78 14.13
N GLY A 76 -13.91 -16.73 13.90
CA GLY A 76 -13.01 -15.72 14.47
C GLY A 76 -13.31 -14.31 13.94
N ASN A 77 -13.00 -13.29 14.74
CA ASN A 77 -13.18 -11.90 14.33
C ASN A 77 -12.07 -11.49 13.33
N LYS A 78 -12.34 -11.68 12.04
CA LYS A 78 -11.39 -11.32 10.95
C LYS A 78 -11.10 -9.83 10.89
N VAL A 79 -12.09 -8.99 11.17
CA VAL A 79 -11.92 -7.53 11.21
C VAL A 79 -10.87 -7.13 12.26
N LEU A 80 -10.86 -7.77 13.42
CA LEU A 80 -9.83 -7.54 14.45
C LEU A 80 -8.43 -7.93 13.93
N VAL A 81 -8.30 -9.03 13.19
CA VAL A 81 -7.03 -9.42 12.56
C VAL A 81 -6.61 -8.39 11.53
N TYR A 82 -7.54 -7.86 10.73
CA TYR A 82 -7.27 -6.84 9.71
C TYR A 82 -6.85 -5.51 10.33
N PHE A 83 -7.46 -5.15 11.46
CA PHE A 83 -7.06 -4.02 12.26
C PHE A 83 -5.63 -4.19 12.80
N ILE A 84 -5.35 -5.29 13.50
CA ILE A 84 -4.04 -5.56 14.09
C ILE A 84 -2.95 -5.64 12.99
N GLY A 85 -3.23 -6.34 11.90
CA GLY A 85 -2.35 -6.41 10.74
C GLY A 85 -2.15 -5.06 10.07
N GLY A 86 -3.18 -4.22 10.00
CA GLY A 86 -3.10 -2.85 9.49
C GLY A 86 -2.22 -1.95 10.36
N VAL A 87 -2.30 -2.06 11.69
CA VAL A 87 -1.39 -1.37 12.62
C VAL A 87 0.05 -1.84 12.37
N GLY A 88 0.28 -3.15 12.34
CA GLY A 88 1.60 -3.72 12.08
C GLY A 88 2.16 -3.32 10.71
N ALA A 89 1.33 -3.29 9.68
CA ALA A 89 1.69 -2.80 8.35
C ALA A 89 2.12 -1.32 8.41
N GLY A 90 1.40 -0.47 9.14
CA GLY A 90 1.77 0.92 9.35
C GLY A 90 3.15 1.07 10.00
N VAL A 91 3.48 0.20 10.95
CA VAL A 91 4.82 0.13 11.57
C VAL A 91 5.88 -0.27 10.55
N VAL A 92 5.68 -1.38 9.82
CA VAL A 92 6.63 -1.88 8.81
C VAL A 92 6.86 -0.83 7.72
N SER A 93 5.78 -0.29 7.15
CA SER A 93 5.84 0.77 6.14
C SER A 93 6.59 1.98 6.67
N THR A 94 6.34 2.42 7.91
CA THR A 94 7.05 3.60 8.44
C THR A 94 8.53 3.33 8.68
N LEU A 95 8.89 2.15 9.20
CA LEU A 95 10.30 1.78 9.44
C LEU A 95 11.14 1.81 8.16
N ILE A 96 10.58 1.38 7.04
CA ILE A 96 11.29 1.31 5.76
C ILE A 96 11.12 2.60 4.96
N ASN A 97 9.93 3.18 4.92
CA ASN A 97 9.65 4.33 4.06
C ASN A 97 10.16 5.64 4.66
N TYR A 98 10.20 5.80 5.98
CA TYR A 98 10.71 7.02 6.61
C TYR A 98 12.15 7.36 6.18
N PRO A 99 13.15 6.45 6.31
CA PRO A 99 14.50 6.76 5.85
C PRO A 99 14.58 6.96 4.33
N LEU A 100 13.77 6.23 3.55
CA LEU A 100 13.68 6.42 2.10
C LEU A 100 13.14 7.81 1.74
N SER A 101 12.12 8.31 2.45
CA SER A 101 11.59 9.67 2.26
C SER A 101 12.65 10.72 2.59
N LYS A 102 13.43 10.53 3.66
CA LYS A 102 14.53 11.44 4.01
C LYS A 102 15.64 11.43 2.98
N LEU A 103 16.01 10.26 2.46
CA LEU A 103 16.95 10.13 1.35
C LEU A 103 16.45 10.88 0.11
N GLN A 104 15.17 10.73 -0.24
CA GLN A 104 14.56 11.42 -1.38
C GLN A 104 14.61 12.95 -1.23
N THR A 105 14.32 13.47 -0.03
CA THR A 105 14.40 14.90 0.27
C THR A 105 15.84 15.42 0.18
N ASN A 106 16.81 14.66 0.72
CA ASN A 106 18.24 14.99 0.62
C ASN A 106 18.74 15.02 -0.83
N LEU A 107 18.33 14.05 -1.65
CA LEU A 107 18.66 14.00 -3.07
C LEU A 107 18.01 15.13 -3.88
N SER A 108 16.91 15.69 -3.38
CA SER A 108 16.26 16.88 -3.95
C SER A 108 16.90 18.20 -3.48
N GLY A 109 18.05 18.14 -2.79
CA GLY A 109 18.82 19.31 -2.36
C GLY A 109 18.39 19.91 -1.01
N GLN A 110 17.49 19.26 -0.28
CA GLN A 110 17.03 19.72 1.03
C GLN A 110 17.61 18.85 2.16
N SER A 111 18.39 19.42 3.06
CA SER A 111 18.92 18.68 4.22
C SER A 111 17.77 18.28 5.16
N SER A 112 17.55 16.98 5.29
CA SER A 112 16.51 16.38 6.10
C SER A 112 17.10 15.22 6.91
N PRO A 113 17.70 15.51 8.09
CA PRO A 113 18.26 14.47 8.94
C PRO A 113 17.16 13.55 9.49
N LEU A 114 17.56 12.33 9.90
CA LEU A 114 16.67 11.44 10.63
C LEU A 114 16.33 12.08 11.99
N ASN A 115 15.05 12.08 12.34
CA ASN A 115 14.54 12.71 13.55
C ASN A 115 13.53 11.76 14.19
N VAL A 116 13.77 11.37 15.44
CA VAL A 116 12.94 10.40 16.15
C VAL A 116 11.52 10.92 16.38
N LYS A 117 11.37 12.21 16.71
CA LYS A 117 10.05 12.83 16.92
C LYS A 117 9.25 12.85 15.62
N GLU A 118 9.91 13.15 14.50
CA GLU A 118 9.28 13.12 13.20
C GLU A 118 8.94 11.69 12.78
N PHE A 119 9.80 10.71 13.04
CA PHE A 119 9.52 9.30 12.82
C PHE A 119 8.23 8.85 13.54
N PHE A 120 8.08 9.14 14.84
CA PHE A 120 6.87 8.78 15.58
C PHE A 120 5.64 9.56 15.10
N LYS A 121 5.81 10.81 14.65
CA LYS A 121 4.75 11.58 14.01
C LYS A 121 4.30 10.91 12.71
N THR A 122 5.23 10.54 11.84
CA THR A 122 4.96 9.82 10.59
C THR A 122 4.29 8.47 10.87
N LEU A 123 4.72 7.76 11.91
CA LEU A 123 4.12 6.50 12.34
C LEU A 123 2.64 6.70 12.73
N GLY A 124 2.38 7.68 13.60
CA GLY A 124 1.01 8.00 14.03
C GLY A 124 0.11 8.45 12.87
N GLN A 125 0.68 9.12 11.87
CA GLN A 125 -0.05 9.55 10.66
C GLN A 125 -0.34 8.40 9.69
N ASN A 126 0.58 7.42 9.58
CA ASN A 126 0.43 6.29 8.66
C ASN A 126 -0.57 5.25 9.16
N ILE A 127 -0.57 4.94 10.46
CA ILE A 127 -1.37 3.84 11.03
C ILE A 127 -2.86 3.93 10.65
N PRO A 128 -3.56 5.05 10.83
CA PRO A 128 -5.01 5.07 10.57
C PRO A 128 -5.36 4.83 9.11
N GLY A 129 -4.55 5.36 8.18
CA GLY A 129 -4.71 5.07 6.74
C GLY A 129 -4.46 3.61 6.42
N THR A 130 -3.38 3.02 6.95
CA THR A 130 -3.06 1.61 6.71
C THR A 130 -4.10 0.67 7.33
N VAL A 131 -4.61 0.98 8.52
CA VAL A 131 -5.71 0.25 9.16
C VAL A 131 -6.97 0.35 8.32
N GLY A 132 -7.38 1.56 7.95
CA GLY A 132 -8.57 1.80 7.14
C GLY A 132 -8.51 1.07 5.80
N PHE A 133 -7.35 1.07 5.14
CA PHE A 133 -7.12 0.32 3.91
C PHE A 133 -7.32 -1.17 4.13
N ASN A 134 -6.62 -1.77 5.09
CA ASN A 134 -6.61 -3.23 5.25
C ASN A 134 -7.94 -3.78 5.77
N VAL A 135 -8.61 -3.05 6.66
CA VAL A 135 -9.96 -3.42 7.12
C VAL A 135 -10.94 -3.40 5.95
N ALA A 136 -10.96 -2.34 5.15
CA ALA A 136 -11.87 -2.27 4.01
C ALA A 136 -11.50 -3.28 2.92
N PHE A 137 -10.27 -3.23 2.40
CA PHE A 137 -9.79 -4.11 1.33
C PHE A 137 -10.05 -5.58 1.64
N ARG A 138 -9.64 -6.06 2.83
CA ARG A 138 -9.75 -7.49 3.15
C ARG A 138 -11.17 -7.92 3.47
N SER A 139 -11.95 -7.10 4.19
CA SER A 139 -13.36 -7.43 4.47
C SER A 139 -14.16 -7.56 3.18
N PHE A 140 -13.99 -6.62 2.23
CA PHE A 140 -14.67 -6.70 0.94
C PHE A 140 -14.08 -7.79 0.04
N ASN A 141 -12.78 -8.08 0.14
CA ASN A 141 -12.18 -9.19 -0.57
C ASN A 141 -12.77 -10.54 -0.15
N ASP A 142 -13.17 -10.71 1.11
CA ASP A 142 -13.75 -11.96 1.59
C ASP A 142 -15.24 -12.08 1.25
N ILE A 143 -15.95 -10.95 1.17
CA ILE A 143 -17.40 -10.91 0.93
C ILE A 143 -17.72 -10.96 -0.56
N ILE A 144 -16.94 -10.26 -1.40
CA ILE A 144 -17.23 -10.14 -2.83
C ILE A 144 -16.69 -11.40 -3.55
N PRO A 145 -17.57 -12.25 -4.10
CA PRO A 145 -17.15 -13.47 -4.78
C PRO A 145 -16.30 -13.15 -6.02
N THR A 146 -15.38 -14.05 -6.33
CA THR A 146 -14.51 -13.93 -7.50
C THR A 146 -15.26 -14.42 -8.75
N PRO A 147 -15.49 -13.56 -9.77
CA PRO A 147 -16.10 -13.99 -11.03
C PRO A 147 -15.24 -15.05 -11.74
N LYS A 148 -15.85 -15.83 -12.63
CA LYS A 148 -15.11 -16.87 -13.38
C LYS A 148 -14.35 -16.28 -14.58
N ASP A 149 -14.89 -15.24 -15.19
CA ASP A 149 -14.32 -14.59 -16.37
C ASP A 149 -13.15 -13.66 -16.01
N SER A 150 -12.29 -13.37 -16.99
CA SER A 150 -11.10 -12.55 -16.80
C SER A 150 -11.45 -11.09 -16.51
N LEU A 151 -12.43 -10.53 -17.23
CA LEU A 151 -12.84 -9.14 -17.10
C LEU A 151 -13.51 -8.89 -15.74
N GLY A 152 -14.45 -9.73 -15.33
CA GLY A 152 -15.09 -9.66 -14.03
C GLY A 152 -14.09 -9.75 -12.88
N ARG A 153 -13.11 -10.66 -12.97
CA ARG A 153 -12.01 -10.73 -11.98
C ARG A 153 -11.18 -9.45 -11.95
N TRP A 154 -10.86 -8.90 -13.11
CA TRP A 154 -10.13 -7.63 -13.21
C TRP A 154 -10.92 -6.49 -12.55
N VAL A 155 -12.17 -6.26 -12.96
CA VAL A 155 -13.06 -5.22 -12.40
C VAL A 155 -13.19 -5.39 -10.89
N ARG A 156 -13.43 -6.62 -10.43
CA ARG A 156 -13.57 -6.94 -9.01
C ARG A 156 -12.30 -6.62 -8.22
N ASN A 157 -11.13 -6.96 -8.75
CA ASN A 157 -9.86 -6.65 -8.08
C ASN A 157 -9.61 -5.14 -8.02
N GLN A 158 -9.88 -4.40 -9.10
CA GLN A 158 -9.77 -2.95 -9.08
C GLN A 158 -10.76 -2.32 -8.11
N GLY A 159 -12.01 -2.77 -8.11
CA GLY A 159 -13.05 -2.30 -7.20
C GLY A 159 -12.69 -2.50 -5.72
N VAL A 160 -12.22 -3.69 -5.35
CA VAL A 160 -11.79 -3.98 -3.97
C VAL A 160 -10.57 -3.13 -3.58
N SER A 161 -9.60 -2.93 -4.47
CA SER A 161 -8.46 -2.02 -4.26
C SER A 161 -8.90 -0.57 -4.04
N LEU A 162 -9.86 -0.08 -4.84
CA LEU A 162 -10.43 1.27 -4.70
C LEU A 162 -11.20 1.43 -3.38
N ILE A 163 -11.96 0.41 -2.97
CA ILE A 163 -12.62 0.37 -1.65
C ILE A 163 -11.58 0.42 -0.53
N GLY A 164 -10.47 -0.30 -0.65
CA GLY A 164 -9.32 -0.17 0.24
C GLY A 164 -8.81 1.28 0.29
N GLY A 165 -8.62 1.91 -0.87
CA GLY A 165 -8.22 3.31 -0.97
C GLY A 165 -9.19 4.29 -0.30
N ALA A 166 -10.50 4.05 -0.42
CA ALA A 166 -11.52 4.82 0.30
C ALA A 166 -11.45 4.57 1.82
N GLY A 167 -11.30 3.31 2.23
CA GLY A 167 -11.09 2.93 3.63
C GLY A 167 -9.89 3.63 4.27
N SER A 168 -8.78 3.76 3.53
CA SER A 168 -7.60 4.51 3.98
C SER A 168 -7.91 5.99 4.29
N ARG A 169 -8.69 6.65 3.43
CA ARG A 169 -9.12 8.04 3.66
C ARG A 169 -10.04 8.16 4.86
N ILE A 170 -10.99 7.25 5.01
CA ILE A 170 -11.90 7.23 6.18
C ILE A 170 -11.10 7.02 7.45
N GLY A 171 -10.16 6.07 7.46
CA GLY A 171 -9.29 5.80 8.61
C GLY A 171 -8.42 7.00 8.99
N SER A 172 -7.88 7.71 8.00
CA SER A 172 -7.07 8.93 8.21
C SER A 172 -7.89 10.22 8.40
N LEU A 173 -9.21 10.18 8.24
CA LEU A 173 -10.08 11.36 8.26
C LEU A 173 -9.92 12.21 9.53
N PRO A 174 -9.92 11.64 10.76
CA PRO A 174 -9.78 12.45 11.98
C PRO A 174 -8.45 13.22 12.01
N LEU A 175 -7.36 12.58 11.57
CA LEU A 175 -6.05 13.23 11.50
C LEU A 175 -6.01 14.28 10.39
N ASN A 176 -6.58 14.00 9.22
CA ASN A 176 -6.61 14.94 8.11
C ASN A 176 -7.40 16.20 8.47
N LEU A 177 -8.55 16.06 9.14
CA LEU A 177 -9.34 17.17 9.65
C LEU A 177 -8.57 17.99 10.70
N SER A 178 -7.85 17.33 11.62
CA SER A 178 -7.00 18.02 12.60
C SER A 178 -5.85 18.82 11.96
N ASN A 179 -5.44 18.46 10.74
CA ASN A 179 -4.41 19.15 9.97
C ASN A 179 -5.00 20.11 8.92
N ASN A 180 -6.28 20.48 9.03
CA ASN A 180 -6.98 21.39 8.12
C ASN A 180 -7.09 20.89 6.66
N ILE A 181 -7.03 19.58 6.42
CA ILE A 181 -7.27 18.98 5.10
C ILE A 181 -8.77 18.70 4.96
N GLY A 182 -9.45 19.46 4.11
CA GLY A 182 -10.90 19.37 3.93
C GLY A 182 -11.35 18.03 3.32
N ILE A 183 -12.60 17.66 3.57
CA ILE A 183 -13.23 16.44 3.00
C ILE A 183 -13.20 16.49 1.46
N CYS A 184 -13.51 17.65 0.87
CA CYS A 184 -13.48 17.83 -0.59
C CYS A 184 -12.09 17.59 -1.19
N GLN A 185 -11.02 18.04 -0.52
CA GLN A 185 -9.66 17.79 -0.97
C GLN A 185 -9.33 16.28 -0.93
N GLN A 186 -9.82 15.57 0.09
CA GLN A 186 -9.63 14.13 0.19
C GLN A 186 -10.39 13.36 -0.90
N ILE A 187 -11.65 13.75 -1.18
CA ILE A 187 -12.45 13.17 -2.27
C ILE A 187 -11.81 13.46 -3.63
N HIS A 188 -11.39 14.70 -3.86
CA HIS A 188 -10.73 15.08 -5.10
C HIS A 188 -9.45 14.25 -5.32
N GLY A 189 -8.58 14.18 -4.30
CA GLY A 189 -7.39 13.34 -4.36
C GLY A 189 -7.70 11.84 -4.50
N PHE A 190 -8.90 11.38 -4.10
CA PHE A 190 -9.35 10.01 -4.40
C PHE A 190 -9.58 9.81 -5.86
N ILE A 191 -10.38 10.68 -6.45
CA ILE A 191 -10.76 10.62 -7.85
C ILE A 191 -9.50 10.70 -8.73
N GLU A 192 -8.60 11.64 -8.43
CA GLU A 192 -7.32 11.76 -9.14
C GLU A 192 -6.43 10.51 -9.00
N GLY A 193 -6.56 9.80 -7.88
CA GLY A 193 -5.80 8.58 -7.59
C GLY A 193 -6.35 7.31 -8.25
N ILE A 194 -7.55 7.33 -8.83
CA ILE A 194 -8.19 6.13 -9.41
C ILE A 194 -7.35 5.57 -10.55
N VAL A 195 -7.04 6.38 -11.56
CA VAL A 195 -6.30 5.93 -12.75
C VAL A 195 -4.89 5.43 -12.38
N PRO A 196 -4.08 6.17 -11.60
CA PRO A 196 -2.80 5.66 -11.13
C PRO A 196 -2.91 4.34 -10.36
N THR A 197 -3.95 4.17 -9.53
CA THR A 197 -4.16 2.92 -8.78
C THR A 197 -4.45 1.74 -9.72
N ILE A 198 -5.26 1.95 -10.76
CA ILE A 198 -5.56 0.91 -11.75
C ILE A 198 -4.29 0.51 -12.50
N VAL A 199 -3.54 1.50 -13.00
CA VAL A 199 -2.27 1.27 -13.71
C VAL A 199 -1.27 0.54 -12.80
N GLN A 200 -1.16 0.94 -11.54
CA GLN A 200 -0.30 0.29 -10.56
C GLN A 200 -0.66 -1.19 -10.38
N ASN A 201 -1.95 -1.48 -10.19
CA ASN A 201 -2.41 -2.85 -9.97
C ASN A 201 -2.13 -3.73 -11.20
N ASP A 202 -2.38 -3.22 -12.40
CA ASP A 202 -2.15 -3.94 -13.65
C ASP A 202 -0.66 -4.14 -13.92
N ALA A 203 0.15 -3.11 -13.77
CA ALA A 203 1.60 -3.20 -13.93
C ALA A 203 2.20 -4.18 -12.91
N THR A 204 1.78 -4.11 -11.65
CA THR A 204 2.23 -5.03 -10.60
C THR A 204 1.86 -6.48 -10.94
N LYS A 205 0.64 -6.72 -11.42
CA LYS A 205 0.21 -8.05 -11.83
C LYS A 205 1.04 -8.60 -13.00
N ASN A 206 1.23 -7.79 -14.05
CA ASN A 206 2.04 -8.17 -15.21
C ASN A 206 3.49 -8.48 -14.82
N PHE A 207 4.11 -7.66 -13.97
CA PHE A 207 5.46 -7.94 -13.49
C PHE A 207 5.52 -9.17 -12.61
N LYS A 208 4.47 -9.49 -11.85
CA LYS A 208 4.44 -10.71 -11.04
C LYS A 208 4.41 -11.96 -11.91
N GLU A 209 3.69 -11.92 -13.03
CA GLU A 209 3.66 -13.00 -14.02
C GLU A 209 5.03 -13.18 -14.70
N ILE A 210 5.68 -12.08 -15.09
CA ILE A 210 7.04 -12.11 -15.67
C ILE A 210 8.07 -12.62 -14.66
N LEU A 211 7.99 -12.18 -13.41
CA LEU A 211 8.89 -12.60 -12.33
C LEU A 211 8.50 -13.96 -11.72
N GLY A 212 7.68 -14.76 -12.42
CA GLY A 212 7.33 -16.13 -12.00
C GLY A 212 8.55 -16.99 -11.67
N PHE A 213 9.65 -16.80 -12.40
CA PHE A 213 10.92 -17.52 -12.21
C PHE A 213 11.59 -17.28 -10.85
N ILE A 214 11.28 -16.19 -10.14
CA ILE A 214 11.80 -15.95 -8.77
C ILE A 214 11.22 -16.98 -7.79
N THR A 215 10.11 -17.61 -8.17
CA THR A 215 9.37 -18.54 -7.33
C THR A 215 9.52 -20.01 -7.71
N ASP A 216 10.28 -20.29 -8.78
CA ASP A 216 10.70 -21.62 -9.22
C ASP A 216 12.03 -22.04 -8.54
#